data_AF-A0AAN8ZXJ4-F1
#
_entry.id   AF-A0AAN8ZXJ4-F1
#
_cell.length_a   1.000
_cell.length_b   1.000
_cell.length_c   1.000
_cell.angle_alpha   90.00
_cell.angle_beta   90.00
_cell.angle_gamma   90.00
#
_symmetry.space_group_name_H-M   'P 1'
#
loop_
_entity.id
_entity.type
_entity.pdbx_description
1 polymer ?
#
loop_
_entity_poly.entity_id
_entity_poly.type
_entity_poly.pdbx_seq_one_letter_code
_entity_poly.pdbx_strand_id
1 'polypeptide(L)' 'IFDPASFYGHHEFDLAIAGMFGGFSRRFWDEYHQVISKAAGWNNRHKLYKLFHNVNHWNHFGSGYRSGTLQIMRDLCL' A
#
# COMPACT_ATOMS: atom_id res chain seq x y z
N ILE A 1 -15.12 -1.97 9.57
CA ILE A 1 -14.51 -1.07 8.57
C ILE A 1 -15.29 0.23 8.66
N PHE A 2 -14.60 1.37 8.76
CA PHE A 2 -15.18 2.72 8.91
C PHE A 2 -14.50 3.68 7.93
N ASP A 3 -15.11 4.83 7.66
CA ASP A 3 -14.61 5.92 6.79
C ASP A 3 -14.11 5.48 5.41
N PRO A 4 -14.99 4.91 4.56
CA PRO A 4 -14.59 4.36 3.29
C PRO A 4 -14.23 5.44 2.26
N ALA A 5 -13.20 5.18 1.46
CA ALA A 5 -12.95 5.81 0.16
C ALA A 5 -13.23 4.78 -0.95
N SER A 6 -14.44 4.23 -0.99
CA SER A 6 -14.79 3.08 -1.82
C SER A 6 -14.76 3.37 -3.32
N PHE A 7 -14.21 2.43 -4.08
CA PHE A 7 -14.26 2.41 -5.54
C PHE A 7 -14.10 0.97 -6.05
N TYR A 8 -14.47 0.72 -7.31
CA TYR A 8 -14.13 -0.52 -7.99
C TYR A 8 -12.68 -0.46 -8.46
N GLY A 9 -11.82 -1.28 -7.86
CA GLY A 9 -10.39 -1.26 -8.11
C GLY A 9 -9.73 -2.62 -7.91
N HIS A 10 -8.41 -2.65 -8.11
CA HIS A 10 -7.64 -3.86 -7.88
C HIS A 10 -7.57 -4.17 -6.38
N HIS A 11 -7.91 -5.40 -5.99
CA HIS A 11 -8.04 -5.80 -4.57
C HIS A 11 -6.76 -5.58 -3.74
N GLU A 12 -5.58 -5.65 -4.36
CA GLU A 12 -4.30 -5.41 -3.68
C GLU A 12 -4.11 -3.95 -3.22
N PHE A 13 -4.88 -3.01 -3.76
CA PHE A 13 -4.82 -1.60 -3.38
C PHE A 13 -5.22 -1.40 -1.92
N ASP A 14 -6.31 -2.04 -1.49
CA ASP A 14 -6.93 -1.82 -0.18
C ASP A 14 -5.98 -2.15 0.99
N LEU A 15 -5.11 -3.15 0.78
CA LEU A 15 -4.18 -3.61 1.82
C LEU A 15 -2.85 -2.82 1.86
N ALA A 16 -2.56 -2.01 0.83
CA ALA A 16 -1.28 -1.33 0.72
C ALA A 16 -1.09 -0.20 1.73
N ILE A 17 -2.18 0.44 2.16
CA ILE A 17 -2.17 1.50 3.17
C ILE A 17 -1.64 1.02 4.52
N ALA A 18 -1.88 -0.24 4.88
CA ALA A 18 -1.43 -0.81 6.14
C ALA A 18 0.10 -0.71 6.30
N GLY A 19 0.85 -0.80 5.19
CA GLY A 19 2.30 -0.68 5.18
C GLY A 19 2.84 0.70 5.61
N MET A 20 1.99 1.72 5.78
CA MET A 20 2.35 3.02 6.35
C MET A 20 2.28 3.06 7.88
N PHE A 21 1.54 2.12 8.49
CA PHE A 21 1.15 2.19 9.91
C PHE A 21 1.52 0.90 10.68
N GLY A 22 2.65 0.28 10.33
CA GLY A 22 3.14 -0.94 10.98
C GLY A 22 2.71 -2.25 10.33
N GLY A 23 1.80 -2.20 9.35
CA GLY A 23 1.36 -3.36 8.58
C GLY A 23 0.44 -4.31 9.34
N PHE A 24 0.02 -5.36 8.65
CA PHE A 24 -0.70 -6.48 9.26
C PHE A 24 0.26 -7.59 9.69
N SER A 25 -0.18 -8.40 10.66
CA SER A 25 0.57 -9.56 11.14
C SER A 25 0.80 -10.57 10.02
N ARG A 26 1.82 -11.42 10.18
CA ARG A 26 2.06 -12.54 9.25
C ARG A 26 0.82 -13.43 9.11
N ARG A 27 0.14 -13.72 10.22
CA ARG A 27 -1.09 -14.53 10.22
C ARG A 27 -2.16 -13.94 9.30
N PHE A 28 -2.36 -12.62 9.31
CA PHE A 28 -3.32 -11.99 8.41
C PHE A 28 -2.98 -12.28 6.94
N TRP A 29 -1.72 -12.11 6.54
CA TRP A 29 -1.30 -12.34 5.16
C TRP A 29 -1.36 -13.81 4.78
N ASP A 30 -1.03 -14.73 5.69
CA ASP A 30 -1.12 -16.17 5.46
C ASP A 30 -2.58 -16.59 5.19
N GLU A 31 -3.54 -16.11 6.00
CA GLU A 31 -4.97 -16.39 5.80
C GLU A 31 -5.53 -15.70 4.54
N TYR A 32 -5.16 -14.44 4.30
CA TYR A 32 -5.59 -13.72 3.09
C TYR A 32 -5.15 -14.44 1.82
N HIS A 33 -3.89 -14.92 1.79
CA HIS A 33 -3.35 -15.58 0.61
C HIS A 33 -3.73 -17.05 0.45
N GLN A 34 -4.33 -17.67 1.48
CA GLN A 34 -5.06 -18.94 1.31
C GLN A 34 -6.32 -18.76 0.45
N VAL A 35 -6.99 -17.60 0.54
CA VAL A 35 -8.19 -17.30 -0.23
C VAL A 35 -7.86 -16.65 -1.58
N ILE A 36 -6.94 -15.67 -1.58
CA ILE A 36 -6.52 -14.93 -2.78
C ILE A 36 -5.00 -15.06 -2.94
N SER A 37 -4.57 -15.99 -3.79
CA SER A 37 -3.15 -16.24 -4.03
C SER A 37 -2.41 -15.01 -4.55
N LYS A 38 -1.14 -14.86 -4.16
CA LYS A 38 -0.27 -13.79 -4.69
C LYS A 38 -0.04 -13.99 -6.19
N ALA A 39 -0.50 -13.04 -6.99
CA ALA A 39 -0.16 -12.99 -8.40
C ALA A 39 1.30 -12.54 -8.61
N ALA A 40 1.89 -12.91 -9.76
CA ALA A 40 3.20 -12.40 -10.15
C ALA A 40 3.22 -10.86 -10.12
N GLY A 41 4.31 -10.28 -9.60
CA GLY A 41 4.45 -8.82 -9.43
C GLY A 41 3.75 -8.22 -8.19
N TRP A 42 3.18 -9.04 -7.30
CA TRP A 42 2.51 -8.57 -6.07
C TRP A 42 3.35 -7.59 -5.26
N ASN A 43 4.65 -7.88 -5.04
CA ASN A 43 5.54 -7.01 -4.26
C ASN A 43 5.66 -5.60 -4.88
N ASN A 44 5.76 -5.51 -6.21
CA ASN A 44 5.89 -4.22 -6.90
C ASN A 44 4.57 -3.46 -6.88
N ARG A 45 3.44 -4.14 -7.10
CA ARG A 45 2.12 -3.51 -6.98
C ARG A 45 1.81 -3.04 -5.56
N HIS A 46 2.19 -3.81 -4.54
CA HIS A 46 2.04 -3.39 -3.15
C HIS A 46 2.83 -2.11 -2.84
N LYS A 47 4.08 -1.99 -3.34
CA LYS A 47 4.85 -0.75 -3.27
C LYS A 47 4.17 0.40 -4.04
N LEU A 48 3.69 0.14 -5.26
CA LEU A 48 3.00 1.13 -6.10
C LEU A 48 1.72 1.67 -5.46
N TYR A 49 0.89 0.82 -4.86
CA TYR A 49 -0.32 1.27 -4.17
C TYR A 49 0.02 1.98 -2.86
N LYS A 50 1.06 1.55 -2.14
CA LYS A 50 1.55 2.29 -0.98
C LYS A 50 2.07 3.69 -1.36
N LEU A 51 2.65 3.85 -2.55
CA LEU A 51 3.06 5.16 -3.07
C LEU A 51 1.87 6.11 -3.19
N PHE A 52 0.72 5.66 -3.71
CA PHE A 52 -0.49 6.48 -3.77
C PHE A 52 -0.86 7.05 -2.39
N HIS A 53 -0.88 6.20 -1.36
CA HIS A 53 -1.20 6.65 -0.01
C HIS A 53 -0.15 7.60 0.59
N ASN A 54 1.13 7.42 0.24
CA ASN A 54 2.20 8.33 0.66
C ASN A 54 2.08 9.71 0.01
N VAL A 55 1.76 9.76 -1.30
CA VAL A 55 1.47 11.03 -2.00
C VAL A 55 0.25 11.72 -1.37
N ASN A 56 -0.81 10.96 -1.08
CA ASN A 56 -1.99 11.49 -0.40
C ASN A 56 -1.66 12.09 0.98
N HIS A 57 -0.83 11.40 1.77
CA HIS A 57 -0.41 11.91 3.08
C HIS A 57 0.52 13.10 2.98
N TRP A 58 1.40 13.15 1.99
CA TRP A 58 2.20 14.34 1.72
C TRP A 58 1.27 15.53 1.40
N ASN A 59 0.25 15.34 0.57
CA ASN A 59 -0.71 16.39 0.24
C ASN A 59 -1.47 16.90 1.48
N HIS A 60 -1.95 16.01 2.35
CA HIS A 60 -2.80 16.40 3.48
C HIS A 60 -2.04 16.81 4.75
N PHE A 61 -0.87 16.22 5.01
CA PHE A 61 -0.16 16.35 6.29
C PHE A 61 1.25 16.94 6.15
N GLY A 62 1.67 17.28 4.93
CA GLY A 62 2.87 18.05 4.66
C GLY A 62 4.17 17.25 4.52
N SER A 63 5.29 17.96 4.64
CA SER A 63 6.61 17.50 4.19
C SER A 63 7.18 16.30 4.93
N GLY A 64 6.62 15.91 6.08
CA GLY A 64 7.01 14.71 6.82
C GLY A 64 6.95 13.43 5.98
N TYR A 65 6.05 13.37 4.99
CA TYR A 65 5.90 12.21 4.11
C TYR A 65 6.74 12.30 2.82
N ARG A 66 7.39 13.44 2.54
CA ARG A 66 8.11 13.67 1.28
C ARG A 66 9.25 12.68 1.07
N SER A 67 10.10 12.49 2.08
CA SER A 67 11.28 11.62 1.95
C SER A 67 10.89 10.16 1.66
N GLY A 68 9.93 9.63 2.42
CA GLY A 68 9.41 8.28 2.22
C GLY A 68 8.72 8.09 0.87
N THR A 69 7.92 9.08 0.44
CA THR A 69 7.29 9.07 -0.90
C THR A 69 8.32 8.96 -2.01
N LEU A 70 9.32 9.85 -2.01
CA LEU A 70 10.36 9.87 -3.03
C LEU A 70 11.22 8.61 -3.02
N GLN A 71 11.43 7.99 -1.85
CA GLN A 71 12.15 6.71 -1.78
C GLN A 71 11.36 5.59 -2.47
N ILE A 72 10.05 5.48 -2.19
CA ILE A 72 9.21 4.45 -2.84
C ILE A 72 9.20 4.65 -4.37
N MET A 73 9.14 5.90 -4.85
CA MET A 73 9.22 6.19 -6.29
C MET A 73 10.53 5.69 -6.91
N ARG A 74 11.67 5.96 -6.27
CA ARG A 74 12.99 5.48 -6.74
C ARG A 74 13.06 3.96 -6.76
N ASP A 75 12.57 3.30 -5.70
CA ASP A 75 12.58 1.84 -5.57
C ASP A 75 11.70 1.12 -6.60
N LEU A 76 10.77 1.83 -7.26
CA LEU A 76 9.92 1.30 -8.33
C LEU A 76 10.49 1.53 -9.73
N CYS A 77 11.44 2.46 -9.87
CA CYS A 77 12.12 2.76 -11.13
C CYS A 77 13.37 1.89 -11.37
N LEU A 78 13.86 1.21 -10.32
CA LEU A 78 15.01 0.29 -10.34
C LEU A 78 14.53 -1.16 -10.40
#